data_AF-A0A3D5E1I5-F1
#
_entry.id   AF-A0A3D5E1I5-F1
#
_cell.length_a   1.000
_cell.length_b   1.000
_cell.length_c   1.000
_cell.angle_alpha   90.00
_cell.angle_beta   90.00
_cell.angle_gamma   90.00
#
_symmetry.space_group_name_H-M   'P 1'
#
loop_
_entity.id
_entity.type
_entity.pdbx_description
1 polymer ?
#
loop_
_entity_poly.entity_id
_entity_poly.type
_entity_poly.pdbx_seq_one_letter_code
_entity_poly.pdbx_strand_id
1 'polypeptide(L)' 'MIFQDPFASLNPRLAVGMAIAEPIRIHTGLDKENIEKRVNHLLEVVGLSPDVAGRFPHEFSGG' A
#
# COMPACT_ATOMS: atom_id res chain seq x y z
N MET A 1 18.84 4.39 0.68
CA MET A 1 18.50 4.54 2.10
C MET A 1 17.30 3.63 2.35
N ILE A 2 17.47 2.52 3.07
CA ILE A 2 16.37 1.60 3.40
C ILE A 2 15.72 2.14 4.67
N PHE A 3 14.44 2.47 4.61
CA PHE A 3 13.72 2.91 5.80
C PHE A 3 13.60 1.73 6.77
N GLN A 4 14.17 1.89 7.96
CA GLN A 4 14.10 0.92 9.06
C GLN A 4 12.69 0.85 9.67
N ASP A 5 11.85 1.85 9.38
CA ASP A 5 10.43 1.88 9.68
C ASP A 5 9.64 1.99 8.35
N PRO A 6 9.08 0.89 7.82
CA PRO A 6 8.34 0.91 6.56
C PRO A 6 7.10 1.81 6.60
N PHE A 7 6.60 2.16 7.79
CA PHE A 7 5.47 3.07 7.96
C PHE A 7 5.89 4.54 7.91
N ALA A 8 7.13 4.87 8.26
CA ALA A 8 7.64 6.25 8.23
C ALA A 8 7.74 6.81 6.80
N SER A 9 7.79 5.96 5.78
CA SER A 9 7.76 6.37 4.37
C SER A 9 6.36 6.61 3.81
N LEU A 10 5.30 6.25 4.55
CA LEU A 10 3.92 6.39 4.08
C LEU A 10 3.33 7.73 4.53
N ASN A 11 2.56 8.37 3.65
CA ASN A 11 1.77 9.53 4.02
C ASN A 11 0.69 9.11 5.03
N PRO A 12 0.72 9.62 6.28
CA PRO A 12 -0.20 9.17 7.34
C PRO A 12 -1.67 9.52 7.06
N ARG A 13 -1.94 10.39 6.08
CA ARG A 13 -3.29 10.80 5.67
C ARG A 13 -3.88 9.95 4.54
N LEU A 14 -3.11 9.00 4.00
CA LEU A 14 -3.55 8.12 2.92
C LEU A 14 -3.67 6.68 3.43
N ALA A 15 -4.67 5.95 2.93
CA ALA A 15 -4.74 4.52 3.12
C ALA A 15 -3.55 3.83 2.44
N VAL A 16 -3.08 2.71 3.00
CA VAL A 16 -1.93 1.95 2.50
C VAL A 16 -2.12 1.58 1.04
N GLY A 17 -3.29 1.07 0.66
CA GLY A 17 -3.60 0.68 -0.71
C GLY A 17 -3.54 1.85 -1.69
N MET A 18 -3.92 3.06 -1.25
CA MET A 18 -3.83 4.27 -2.09
C MET A 18 -2.39 4.69 -2.33
N ALA A 19 -1.54 4.62 -1.30
CA ALA A 19 -0.13 4.93 -1.42
C ALA A 19 0.60 3.96 -2.37
N ILE A 20 0.19 2.67 -2.39
CA ILE A 20 0.73 1.66 -3.31
C ILE A 20 0.15 1.84 -4.73
N ALA A 21 -1.14 2.17 -4.85
CA ALA A 21 -1.83 2.33 -6.12
C ALA A 21 -1.33 3.53 -6.94
N GLU A 22 -0.95 4.63 -6.27
CA GLU A 22 -0.52 5.87 -6.91
C GLU A 22 0.62 5.68 -7.94
N PRO A 23 1.78 5.09 -7.60
CA PRO A 23 2.84 4.86 -8.57
C PRO A 23 2.43 3.89 -9.69
N ILE A 24 1.60 2.88 -9.39
CA ILE A 24 1.11 1.93 -10.40
C ILE A 24 0.26 2.68 -11.43
N ARG A 25 -0.66 3.53 -10.98
CA ARG A 25 -1.53 4.34 -11.83
C ARG A 25 -0.73 5.27 -12.74
N ILE A 26 0.33 5.90 -12.21
CA ILE A 26 1.15 6.86 -12.97
C ILE A 26 1.99 6.15 -14.05
N HIS A 27 2.49 4.94 -13.79
CA HIS A 27 3.53 4.33 -14.61
C HIS A 27 3.10 3.15 -15.49
N THR A 28 1.94 2.52 -15.24
CA THR A 28 1.58 1.25 -15.89
C THR A 28 0.38 1.32 -16.84
N GLY A 29 -0.43 2.39 -16.77
CA GLY A 29 -1.64 2.53 -17.60
C GLY A 29 -2.73 1.47 -17.33
N LEU A 30 -2.59 0.71 -16.24
CA LEU A 30 -3.59 -0.29 -15.83
C LEU A 30 -4.92 0.36 -15.47
N ASP A 31 -6.00 -0.35 -15.72
CA ASP A 31 -7.33 0.05 -15.23
C ASP A 31 -7.44 -0.14 -13.72
N LYS A 32 -8.53 0.38 -13.14
CA LYS A 32 -8.77 0.35 -11.70
C LYS A 32 -8.76 -1.07 -11.13
N GLU A 33 -9.39 -2.03 -11.81
CA GLU A 33 -9.49 -3.41 -11.34
C GLU A 33 -8.11 -4.09 -11.30
N ASN A 34 -7.29 -3.88 -12.33
CA ASN A 34 -5.94 -4.43 -12.40
C ASN A 34 -4.99 -3.74 -11.40
N ILE A 35 -5.18 -2.45 -11.12
CA ILE A 35 -4.46 -1.76 -10.04
C ILE A 35 -4.79 -2.40 -8.69
N GLU A 36 -6.08 -2.61 -8.38
CA GLU A 36 -6.52 -3.23 -7.13
C GLU A 36 -5.94 -4.64 -6.96
N LYS A 37 -5.99 -5.47 -8.00
CA LYS A 37 -5.34 -6.80 -8.00
C LYS A 37 -3.84 -6.71 -7.75
N ARG A 38 -3.16 -5.73 -8.36
CA ARG A 38 -1.71 -5.55 -8.17
C ARG A 38 -1.37 -5.10 -6.76
N VAL A 39 -2.16 -4.20 -6.17
CA VAL A 39 -2.00 -3.76 -4.78
C VAL A 39 -2.15 -4.94 -3.82
N ASN A 40 -3.21 -5.74 -3.98
CA ASN A 40 -3.45 -6.91 -3.14
C ASN A 40 -2.31 -7.91 -3.23
N HIS A 41 -1.83 -8.18 -4.45
CA HIS A 41 -0.68 -9.06 -4.66
C HIS A 41 0.60 -8.53 -3.99
N LEU A 42 0.87 -7.22 -4.06
CA LEU A 42 2.05 -6.63 -3.42
C LEU A 42 1.99 -6.73 -1.89
N LEU A 43 0.79 -6.59 -1.30
CA LEU A 43 0.58 -6.79 0.13
C LEU A 43 0.88 -8.23 0.54
N GLU A 44 0.37 -9.21 -0.21
CA GLU A 44 0.65 -10.63 0.02
C GLU A 44 2.16 -10.95 -0.08
N VAL A 45 2.86 -10.38 -1.07
CA VAL A 45 4.30 -10.58 -1.28
C VAL A 45 5.12 -10.13 -0.06
N VAL A 46 4.67 -9.10 0.66
CA VAL A 46 5.32 -8.62 1.89
C VAL A 46 4.73 -9.23 3.16
N GLY A 47 3.84 -10.22 3.04
CA GLY A 47 3.24 -10.95 4.17
C GLY A 47 2.08 -10.23 4.86
N LEU A 48 1.44 -9.27 4.21
CA LEU A 48 0.28 -8.55 4.72
C LEU A 48 -1.02 -9.03 4.05
N SER A 49 -2.12 -9.12 4.82
CA SER A 49 -3.44 -9.42 4.24
C SER A 49 -3.90 -8.28 3.33
N PRO A 50 -4.50 -8.54 2.15
CA PRO A 50 -5.13 -7.52 1.32
C PRO A 50 -6.13 -6.61 2.06
N ASP A 51 -6.76 -7.10 3.14
CA ASP A 51 -7.69 -6.31 3.97
C ASP A 51 -7.05 -5.04 4.54
N VAL A 52 -5.72 -5.02 4.68
CA VAL A 52 -5.00 -3.85 5.19
C VAL A 52 -4.88 -2.72 4.19
N ALA A 53 -5.24 -2.94 2.91
CA ALA A 53 -5.22 -1.89 1.88
C ALA A 53 -6.09 -0.68 2.26
N GLY A 54 -7.20 -0.91 2.97
CA GLY A 54 -8.10 0.15 3.46
C GLY A 54 -7.62 0.87 4.72
N ARG A 55 -6.58 0.37 5.38
CA ARG A 55 -6.07 0.90 6.65
C ARG A 55 -5.10 2.04 6.44
N PHE A 56 -5.00 2.93 7.42
CA PHE A 56 -4.01 4.00 7.48
C PHE A 56 -2.74 3.52 8.21
N PRO A 57 -1.56 4.12 7.92
CA PRO A 57 -0.29 3.72 8.52
C PRO A 57 -0.28 3.69 10.06
N HIS A 58 -0.99 4.61 10.71
CA HIS A 58 -1.05 4.67 12.18
C HIS A 58 -1.87 3.54 12.81
N GLU A 59 -2.70 2.84 12.04
CA GLU A 59 -3.46 1.69 12.53
C GLU A 59 -2.60 0.43 12.68
N PHE A 60 -1.34 0.46 12.25
CA PHE A 60 -0.37 -0.64 12.44
C PHE A 60 0.45 -0.49 13.72
N SER A 61 0.59 0.74 14.24
CA SER A 61 1.43 1.07 15.39
C SER A 61 0.79 0.83 16.78
N GLY A 62 -0.39 0.20 16.84
CA GLY A 62 -1.13 -0.09 18.08
C GLY A 62 -1.06 -1.55 18.57
N GLY A 63 -0.10 -2.33 18.07
CA GLY A 63 0.20 -3.70 18.53
C GLY A 63 1.50 -3.75 19.32
#